data_AF-A0A0N8W2C6-F1
#
_entry.id   AF-A0A0N8W2C6-F1
#
_cell.length_a   1.000
_cell.length_b   1.000
_cell.length_c   1.000
_cell.angle_alpha   90.00
_cell.angle_beta   90.00
_cell.angle_gamma   90.00
#
_symmetry.space_group_name_H-M   'P 1'
#
loop_
_entity.id
_entity.type
_entity.pdbx_description
1 polymer ?
#
loop_
_entity_poly.entity_id
_entity_poly.type
_entity_poly.pdbx_seq_one_letter_code
_entity_poly.pdbx_strand_id
1 'polypeptide(L)' 'MQRDPVSLAEYKKLFPVFKDIPDSEFKYHNGKWLISLKATKQLAYKHKRKELIKYINKVEGKRNELNCD' A
#
# COMPACT_ATOMS: atom_id res chain seq x y z
N MET A 1 27.89 -2.58 6.99
CA MET A 1 27.38 -1.52 6.10
C MET A 1 25.87 -1.53 6.17
N GLN A 2 25.29 -0.61 6.93
CA GLN A 2 23.84 -0.40 6.95
C GLN A 2 23.51 0.30 5.62
N ARG A 3 22.87 -0.40 4.68
CA ARG A 3 22.46 0.22 3.42
C ARG A 3 21.40 1.26 3.77
N ASP A 4 21.65 2.51 3.41
CA ASP A 4 20.65 3.55 3.55
C ASP A 4 19.32 3.08 2.95
N PRO A 5 18.20 3.32 3.64
CA PRO A 5 16.90 2.92 3.13
C PRO A 5 16.69 3.57 1.76
N VAL A 6 16.30 2.79 0.75
CA VAL A 6 15.91 3.32 -0.57
C VAL A 6 14.89 4.43 -0.33
N SER A 7 15.18 5.66 -0.76
CA SER A 7 14.28 6.80 -0.53
C SER A 7 12.92 6.52 -1.16
N LEU A 8 11.85 7.14 -0.65
CA LEU A 8 10.52 6.98 -1.22
C LEU A 8 10.48 7.39 -2.70
N ALA A 9 11.26 8.41 -3.09
CA ALA A 9 11.37 8.83 -4.48
C ALA A 9 12.00 7.75 -5.37
N GLU A 10 13.08 7.11 -4.90
CA GLU A 10 13.72 6.00 -5.63
C GLU A 10 12.80 4.78 -5.69
N TYR A 11 12.09 4.48 -4.60
CA TYR A 11 11.09 3.43 -4.56
C TYR A 11 9.98 3.66 -5.59
N LYS A 12 9.46 4.89 -5.71
CA LYS A 12 8.45 5.25 -6.72
C LYS A 12 8.96 5.21 -8.14
N LYS A 13 10.25 5.46 -8.39
CA LYS A 13 10.86 5.29 -9.71
C LYS A 13 10.89 3.82 -10.14
N LEU A 14 11.19 2.91 -9.21
CA LEU A 14 11.19 1.47 -9.47
C LEU A 14 9.78 0.93 -9.73
N PHE A 15 8.77 1.53 -9.09
CA PHE A 15 7.38 1.10 -9.16
C PHE A 15 6.47 2.25 -9.62
N PRO A 16 6.37 2.51 -10.94
CA PRO A 16 5.62 3.65 -11.49
C PRO A 16 4.12 3.59 -11.17
N VAL A 17 3.59 2.41 -10.79
CA VAL A 17 2.22 2.26 -10.26
C VAL A 17 1.96 3.15 -9.03
N PHE A 18 2.99 3.50 -8.27
CA PHE A 18 2.90 4.34 -7.08
C PHE A 18 3.15 5.83 -7.34
N LYS A 19 3.38 6.24 -8.60
CA LYS A 19 3.74 7.62 -8.95
C LYS A 19 2.68 8.64 -8.50
N ASP A 20 1.40 8.29 -8.65
CA ASP A 20 0.26 9.16 -8.32
C ASP A 20 -0.20 9.05 -6.86
N ILE A 21 0.46 8.22 -6.04
CA ILE A 21 0.06 8.02 -4.64
C ILE A 21 0.79 9.04 -3.75
N PRO A 22 0.09 9.81 -2.90
CA PRO A 22 0.73 10.80 -2.05
C PRO A 22 1.66 10.13 -1.02
N ASP A 23 2.76 10.81 -0.69
CA ASP A 23 3.79 10.32 0.21
C ASP A 23 3.27 9.98 1.62
N SER A 24 2.22 10.67 2.06
CA SER A 24 1.51 10.43 3.33
C SER A 24 0.89 9.04 3.44
N GLU A 25 0.66 8.36 2.31
CA GLU A 25 0.13 6.99 2.29
C GLU A 25 1.24 5.93 2.42
N PHE A 26 2.50 6.35 2.54
CA PHE A 26 3.64 5.46 2.71
C PHE A 26 4.18 5.51 4.13
N LYS A 27 4.56 4.35 4.65
CA LYS A 27 5.24 4.21 5.94
C LYS A 27 6.44 3.30 5.78
N TYR A 28 7.60 3.74 6.24
CA TYR A 28 8.77 2.88 6.28
C TYR A 28 8.76 2.03 7.55
N HIS A 29 8.89 0.72 7.40
CA HIS A 29 8.93 -0.21 8.52
C HIS A 29 9.77 -1.44 8.18
N ASN A 30 10.68 -1.84 9.07
CA ASN A 30 11.53 -3.04 8.94
C ASN A 30 12.20 -3.21 7.56
N GLY A 31 12.80 -2.15 7.03
CA GLY A 31 13.51 -2.23 5.76
C GLY A 31 12.60 -2.12 4.52
N LYS A 32 11.30 -1.88 4.68
CA LYS A 32 10.31 -1.92 3.60
C LYS A 32 9.40 -0.69 3.61
N TRP A 33 9.07 -0.22 2.42
CA TRP A 33 7.97 0.72 2.22
C TRP A 33 6.65 -0.03 2.27
N LEU A 34 5.82 0.32 3.24
CA LEU A 34 4.44 -0.11 3.35
C LEU A 34 3.56 1.00 2.75
N ILE A 35 2.46 0.59 2.13
CA ILE A 35 1.45 1.48 1.55
C ILE A 35 0.14 1.30 2.32
N SER A 36 -0.56 2.40 2.55
CA SER A 36 -1.87 2.41 3.18
C SER A 36 -2.87 1.55 2.40
N LEU A 37 -3.77 0.91 3.14
CA LEU A 37 -4.82 0.08 2.54
C LEU A 37 -5.73 0.89 1.62
N LYS A 38 -6.00 2.16 1.97
CA LYS A 38 -6.74 3.12 1.15
C LYS A 38 -6.09 3.34 -0.22
N ALA A 39 -4.79 3.65 -0.26
CA ALA A 39 -4.06 3.79 -1.51
C ALA A 39 -4.00 2.48 -2.31
N THR A 40 -3.80 1.34 -1.64
CA THR A 40 -3.86 0.01 -2.29
C THR A 40 -5.21 -0.24 -2.96
N LYS A 41 -6.31 0.15 -2.30
CA LYS A 41 -7.67 0.06 -2.83
C LYS A 41 -7.83 0.93 -4.08
N GLN A 42 -7.44 2.20 -4.02
CA GLN A 42 -7.49 3.11 -5.17
C GLN A 42 -6.73 2.55 -6.38
N LEU A 43 -5.53 1.99 -6.17
CA LEU A 43 -4.76 1.33 -7.23
C LEU A 43 -5.48 0.12 -7.81
N ALA A 44 -6.07 -0.73 -6.96
CA ALA A 44 -6.80 -1.91 -7.39
C ALA A 44 -8.00 -1.55 -8.29
N TYR A 45 -8.74 -0.49 -7.94
CA TYR A 45 -9.83 0.06 -8.76
C TYR A 45 -9.31 0.68 -10.06
N LYS A 46 -8.25 1.51 -10.01
CA LYS A 46 -7.65 2.15 -11.20
C LYS A 46 -7.21 1.12 -12.24
N HIS A 47 -6.58 0.02 -11.80
CA HIS A 47 -6.09 -1.04 -12.67
C HIS A 47 -7.11 -2.18 -12.92
N LYS A 48 -8.36 -2.03 -12.44
CA LYS A 48 -9.45 -3.02 -12.57
C LYS A 48 -9.04 -4.45 -12.15
N ARG A 49 -8.17 -4.57 -11.15
CA ARG A 49 -7.65 -5.86 -10.63
C ARG A 49 -8.66 -6.50 -9.68
N LYS A 50 -9.65 -7.22 -10.24
CA LYS A 50 -10.77 -7.84 -9.50
C LYS A 50 -10.33 -8.67 -8.29
N GLU A 51 -9.30 -9.51 -8.43
CA GLU A 51 -8.81 -10.36 -7.34
C GLU A 51 -8.19 -9.56 -6.19
N LEU A 52 -7.48 -8.47 -6.51
CA LEU A 52 -6.90 -7.58 -5.50
C LEU A 52 -8.00 -6.81 -4.75
N ILE A 53 -9.03 -6.35 -5.46
CA ILE A 53 -10.21 -5.72 -4.85
C ILE A 53 -10.91 -6.70 -3.90
N LYS A 54 -11.11 -7.96 -4.33
CA LYS A 54 -11.73 -9.01 -3.49
C LYS A 54 -10.91 -9.29 -2.23
N TYR A 55 -9.58 -9.36 -2.35
CA TYR A 55 -8.69 -9.53 -1.22
C TYR A 55 -8.77 -8.35 -0.24
N ILE A 56 -8.70 -7.10 -0.74
CA ILE A 56 -8.78 -5.89 0.09
C ILE A 56 -10.11 -5.85 0.85
N ASN A 57 -11.24 -6.10 0.17
CA ASN A 57 -12.56 -6.10 0.81
C ASN A 57 -12.67 -7.19 1.90
N LYS A 58 -12.05 -8.37 1.70
CA LYS A 58 -12.00 -9.43 2.72
C LYS A 58 -11.19 -9.02 3.94
N VAL A 59 -10.05 -8.34 3.74
CA VAL A 59 -9.19 -7.87 4.84
C VAL A 59 -9.86 -6.72 5.60
N GLU A 60 -10.52 -5.79 4.90
CA GLU A 60 -11.32 -4.72 5.54
C GLU A 60 -12.47 -5.28 6.36
N GLY A 61 -13.22 -6.27 5.84
CA GLY A 61 -14.31 -6.92 6.57
C GLY A 61 -13.84 -7.53 7.89
N LYS A 62 -12.73 -8.28 7.86
CA LYS A 62 -12.15 -8.87 9.08
C LYS A 62 -11.64 -7.84 10.08
N ARG A 63 -11.11 -6.72 9.61
CA ARG A 63 -10.63 -5.64 10.48
C ARG A 63 -11.80 -4.93 11.17
N ASN A 64 -12.95 -4.80 10.51
CA ASN A 64 -14.16 -4.28 11.16
C ASN A 64 -14.70 -5.25 12.22
N GLU A 65 -14.69 -6.56 11.95
CA GLU A 65 -15.11 -7.58 12.93
C GLU A 65 -14.24 -7.57 14.21
N LEU A 66 -12.94 -7.28 14.09
CA LEU A 66 -12.00 -7.19 15.22
C LEU A 66 -12.08 -5.86 16.02
N ASN A 67 -12.77 -4.84 15.52
CA ASN A 67 -12.97 -3.57 16.24
C ASN A 67 -14.40 -3.46 16.84
N CYS A 68 -15.16 -4.56 16.82
CA CYS A 68 -16.44 -4.69 17.52
C CYS A 68 -16.26 -5.53 18.80
N ASP A 69 -15.38 -5.10 19.69
CA ASP A 69 -15.28 -5.54 21.09
C ASP A 69 -14.87 -4.33 21.95
#